data_AF-A6K2Z7-F1
#
_entry.id   AF-A6K2Z7-F1
#
_cell.length_a   1.000
_cell.length_b   1.000
_cell.length_c   1.000
_cell.angle_alpha   90.00
_cell.angle_beta   90.00
_cell.angle_gamma   90.00
#
_symmetry.space_group_name_H-M   'P 1'
#
loop_
_entity.id
_entity.type
_entity.pdbx_description
1 polymer ?
#
loop_
_entity_poly.entity_id
_entity_poly.type
_entity_poly.pdbx_seq_one_letter_code
_entity_poly.pdbx_strand_id
1 'polypeptide(L)'
;MRTPAHAAIRRWLFWVPLVCSVTMEQLQRDPTLDHHWDLWKKTHEKEYKDQNEEDVRRLIWEKNLKFIMLHNLEHSMGMHSYSVGMNHMGDMGSCGSCWAFSAVGALEGQLKLKTGKLVSLSAQNLVDCSTEEKYGNKGCGGGFMTEAFQYIIDNGGIDSEASYPYKAMDEKCHYDPKNRAATCSRYIELPFGDEEALKEAVATKGPVSVGIDASHSSFFLYQSGVYDDPSCTENVNHGVLVVGYGTLDGKDYWLVKNSWGLHFGDQGYIRMARNNKNHCGIASYCSYPEI
;
A
#
# COMPACT_ATOMS: atom_id res chain seq x y z
N MET A 1 19.30 61.39 75.58
CA MET A 1 18.58 61.66 74.32
C MET A 1 19.36 61.05 73.16
N ARG A 2 18.66 60.29 72.30
CA ARG A 2 19.04 59.78 70.95
C ARG A 2 20.20 58.79 70.81
N THR A 3 19.84 57.54 70.51
CA THR A 3 20.39 56.72 69.41
C THR A 3 19.33 55.66 69.02
N PRO A 4 18.91 55.52 67.75
CA PRO A 4 18.22 54.33 67.28
C PRO A 4 19.18 53.36 66.58
N ALA A 5 19.02 52.07 66.84
CA ALA A 5 19.76 50.98 66.21
C ALA A 5 19.24 50.70 64.79
N HIS A 6 20.16 50.47 63.86
CA HIS A 6 19.92 50.03 62.50
C HIS A 6 19.39 48.58 62.47
N ALA A 7 18.25 48.35 61.80
CA ALA A 7 17.79 47.01 61.40
C ALA A 7 18.13 46.79 59.92
N ALA A 8 18.95 45.78 59.64
CA ALA A 8 19.32 45.37 58.29
C ALA A 8 18.28 44.36 57.75
N ILE A 9 17.58 44.72 56.67
CA ILE A 9 16.71 43.81 55.91
C ILE A 9 17.57 43.22 54.78
N ARG A 10 17.97 41.94 54.89
CA ARG A 10 18.55 41.19 53.77
C ARG A 10 17.46 40.43 53.03
N ARG A 11 17.32 40.78 51.75
CA ARG A 11 16.42 40.17 50.76
C ARG A 11 16.75 38.69 50.56
N TRP A 12 15.73 37.84 50.65
CA TRP A 12 15.80 36.47 50.13
C TRP A 12 15.51 36.51 48.63
N LEU A 13 16.52 36.20 47.81
CA LEU A 13 16.36 35.93 46.39
C LEU A 13 15.77 34.52 46.25
N PHE A 14 14.48 34.43 45.97
CA PHE A 14 13.88 33.17 45.52
C PHE A 14 14.27 32.96 44.05
N TRP A 15 15.18 32.01 43.82
CA TRP A 15 15.36 31.37 42.51
C TRP A 15 14.09 30.58 42.21
N VAL A 16 13.26 31.05 41.30
CA VAL A 16 12.21 30.23 40.69
C VAL A 16 12.87 29.49 39.52
N PRO A 17 13.06 28.16 39.59
CA PRO A 17 13.48 27.42 38.42
C PRO A 17 12.36 27.51 37.39
N LEU A 18 12.64 28.15 36.25
CA LEU A 18 11.79 28.10 35.07
C LEU A 18 11.84 26.66 34.54
N VAL A 19 10.95 25.82 35.05
CA VAL A 19 10.73 24.49 34.49
C VAL A 19 10.06 24.72 33.14
N CYS A 20 10.87 24.71 32.07
CA CYS A 20 10.36 24.49 30.72
C CYS A 20 9.77 23.08 30.70
N SER A 21 8.49 22.98 31.06
CA SER A 21 7.69 21.79 30.81
C SER A 21 7.48 21.70 29.31
N VAL A 22 8.37 20.98 28.63
CA VAL A 22 8.08 20.45 27.31
C VAL A 22 6.99 19.41 27.53
N THR A 23 5.72 19.82 27.43
CA THR A 23 4.61 18.88 27.46
C THR A 23 4.73 18.05 26.18
N MET A 24 5.16 16.80 26.32
CA MET A 24 4.89 15.79 25.29
C MET A 24 3.37 15.74 25.15
N GLU A 25 2.85 16.24 24.04
CA GLU A 25 1.44 16.13 23.69
C GLU A 25 1.14 14.64 23.54
N GLN A 26 0.63 14.03 24.61
CA GLN A 26 0.18 12.64 24.58
C GLN A 26 -0.95 12.60 23.55
N LEU A 27 -0.83 11.74 22.55
CA LEU A 27 -1.89 11.46 21.59
C LEU A 27 -3.07 10.85 22.38
N GLN A 28 -3.95 11.70 22.90
CA GLN A 28 -5.12 11.28 23.66
C GLN A 28 -6.26 11.03 22.68
N ARG A 29 -6.91 9.88 22.84
CA ARG A 29 -8.14 9.52 22.13
C ARG A 29 -9.18 10.62 22.29
N ASP A 30 -9.85 10.98 21.21
CA ASP A 30 -11.02 11.86 21.25
C ASP A 30 -12.30 11.05 21.55
N PRO A 31 -12.92 11.18 22.74
CA PRO A 31 -14.14 10.44 23.08
C PRO A 31 -15.33 10.78 22.18
N THR A 32 -15.32 11.95 21.51
CA THR A 32 -16.40 12.34 20.59
C THR A 32 -16.44 11.47 19.34
N LEU A 33 -15.35 10.78 19.02
CA LEU A 33 -15.24 9.89 17.88
C LEU A 33 -15.57 8.43 18.20
N ASP A 34 -15.94 8.09 19.44
CA ASP A 34 -16.18 6.70 19.84
C ASP A 34 -17.27 6.02 19.01
N HIS A 35 -18.40 6.71 18.79
CA HIS A 35 -19.46 6.19 17.95
C HIS A 35 -19.02 5.98 16.48
N HIS A 36 -18.17 6.87 15.96
CA HIS A 36 -17.67 6.80 14.59
C HIS A 36 -16.68 5.65 14.42
N TRP A 37 -15.82 5.42 15.41
CA TRP A 37 -14.91 4.28 15.45
C TRP A 37 -15.66 2.96 15.47
N ASP A 38 -16.67 2.82 16.33
CA ASP A 38 -17.48 1.60 16.41
C ASP A 38 -18.24 1.35 15.10
N LEU A 39 -18.78 2.40 14.49
CA LEU A 39 -19.43 2.32 13.19
C LEU A 39 -18.45 1.89 12.09
N TRP A 40 -17.23 2.46 12.08
CA TRP A 40 -16.19 2.12 11.11
C TRP A 40 -15.73 0.67 11.28
N LYS A 41 -15.47 0.22 12.52
CA LYS A 41 -15.12 -1.18 12.81
C LYS A 41 -16.21 -2.13 12.31
N LYS A 42 -17.48 -1.82 12.60
CA LYS A 42 -18.62 -2.63 12.15
C LYS A 42 -18.76 -2.65 10.63
N THR A 43 -18.51 -1.52 9.97
CA THR A 43 -18.62 -1.39 8.50
C THR A 43 -17.53 -2.19 7.79
N HIS A 44 -16.36 -2.33 8.39
CA HIS A 44 -15.20 -3.02 7.81
C HIS A 44 -14.84 -4.34 8.52
N GLU A 45 -15.78 -4.87 9.31
CA GLU A 45 -15.64 -6.16 10.01
C GLU A 45 -14.33 -6.29 10.80
N LYS A 46 -13.95 -5.22 11.50
CA LYS A 46 -12.69 -5.15 12.25
C LYS A 46 -12.83 -5.75 13.64
N GLU A 47 -12.00 -6.75 13.91
CA GLU A 47 -11.81 -7.36 15.22
C GLU A 47 -10.33 -7.31 15.60
N TYR A 48 -10.05 -7.02 16.87
CA TYR A 48 -8.69 -6.94 17.41
C TYR A 48 -8.51 -7.97 18.52
N LYS A 49 -7.27 -8.42 18.72
CA LYS A 49 -6.98 -9.52 19.66
C LYS A 49 -7.22 -9.11 21.11
N ASP A 50 -6.89 -7.87 21.44
CA ASP A 50 -7.01 -7.32 22.78
C ASP A 50 -7.21 -5.80 22.75
N GLN A 51 -7.52 -5.24 23.92
CA GLN A 51 -7.79 -3.82 24.08
C GLN A 51 -6.56 -2.94 23.75
N ASN A 52 -5.34 -3.43 23.99
CA ASN A 52 -4.14 -2.64 23.72
C ASN A 52 -3.94 -2.49 22.21
N GLU A 53 -4.14 -3.56 21.44
CA GLU A 53 -4.17 -3.48 19.98
C GLU A 53 -5.26 -2.51 19.51
N GLU A 54 -6.49 -2.65 20.02
CA GLU A 54 -7.58 -1.75 19.63
C GLU A 54 -7.25 -0.28 19.92
N ASP A 55 -6.66 0.01 21.07
CA ASP A 55 -6.31 1.37 21.48
C ASP A 55 -5.26 1.99 20.54
N VAL A 56 -4.25 1.21 20.14
CA VAL A 56 -3.25 1.65 19.15
C VAL A 56 -3.89 1.87 17.79
N ARG A 57 -4.73 0.93 17.33
CA ARG A 57 -5.44 1.01 16.04
C ARG A 57 -6.37 2.21 15.98
N ARG A 58 -7.05 2.51 17.08
CA ARG A 58 -7.90 3.70 17.24
C ARG A 58 -7.12 5.00 17.06
N LEU A 59 -5.94 5.11 17.67
CA LEU A 59 -5.09 6.30 17.54
C LEU A 59 -4.59 6.51 16.10
N ILE A 60 -4.25 5.42 15.40
CA ILE A 60 -3.89 5.46 13.97
C ILE A 60 -5.09 5.94 13.14
N TRP A 61 -6.28 5.40 13.42
CA TRP A 61 -7.51 5.80 12.73
C TRP A 61 -7.85 7.28 12.93
N GLU A 62 -7.74 7.82 14.15
CA GLU A 62 -7.99 9.25 14.41
C GLU A 62 -6.98 10.16 13.69
N LYS A 63 -5.70 9.77 13.69
CA LYS A 63 -4.65 10.47 12.94
C LYS A 63 -4.97 10.50 11.44
N ASN A 64 -5.38 9.36 10.88
CA ASN A 64 -5.77 9.25 9.48
C ASN A 64 -7.02 10.06 9.16
N LEU A 65 -8.01 10.09 10.06
CA LEU A 65 -9.21 10.91 9.91
C LEU A 65 -8.87 12.40 9.81
N LYS A 66 -8.00 12.89 10.70
CA LYS A 66 -7.53 14.29 10.67
C LYS A 66 -6.77 14.61 9.39
N PHE A 67 -5.91 13.70 8.93
CA PHE A 67 -5.21 13.83 7.66
C PHE A 67 -6.20 13.95 6.49
N ILE A 68 -7.21 13.07 6.42
CA ILE A 68 -8.24 13.10 5.38
C ILE A 68 -8.97 14.45 5.33
N MET A 69 -9.38 14.97 6.49
CA MET A 69 -10.08 16.24 6.57
C MET A 69 -9.24 17.40 6.01
N LEU A 70 -7.97 17.47 6.40
CA LEU A 70 -7.07 18.54 5.95
C LEU A 70 -6.74 18.41 4.46
N HIS A 71 -6.39 17.20 4.00
CA HIS A 71 -6.10 16.95 2.59
C HIS A 71 -7.28 17.28 1.68
N ASN A 72 -8.51 16.87 2.05
CA ASN A 72 -9.68 17.14 1.23
C ASN A 72 -10.09 18.62 1.22
N LEU A 73 -9.77 19.37 2.28
CA LEU A 73 -9.89 20.84 2.27
C LEU A 73 -8.94 21.45 1.23
N GLU A 74 -7.67 21.02 1.21
CA GLU A 74 -6.68 21.44 0.20
C GLU A 74 -7.09 21.04 -1.22
N HIS A 75 -7.61 19.83 -1.41
CA HIS A 75 -8.18 19.37 -2.68
C HIS A 75 -9.33 20.29 -3.14
N SER A 76 -10.25 20.67 -2.24
CA SER A 76 -11.35 21.59 -2.57
C SER A 76 -10.89 22.98 -3.03
N MET A 77 -9.67 23.37 -2.66
CA MET A 77 -9.01 24.61 -3.08
C MET A 77 -8.15 24.43 -4.35
N GLY A 78 -8.19 23.24 -4.98
CA GLY A 78 -7.45 22.92 -6.20
C GLY A 78 -5.96 22.64 -5.98
N MET A 79 -5.52 22.42 -4.73
CA MET A 79 -4.11 22.16 -4.42
C MET A 79 -3.68 20.73 -4.76
N HIS A 80 -4.63 19.78 -4.77
CA HIS A 80 -4.39 18.36 -5.09
C HIS A 80 -5.29 17.89 -6.23
N SER A 81 -4.80 17.01 -7.09
CA SER A 81 -5.59 16.37 -8.16
C SER A 81 -6.32 15.10 -7.74
N TYR A 82 -6.24 14.75 -6.47
CA TYR A 82 -6.88 13.56 -5.92
C TYR A 82 -7.53 13.86 -4.57
N SER A 83 -8.45 12.99 -4.18
CA SER A 83 -9.08 12.99 -2.85
C SER A 83 -8.69 11.73 -2.08
N VAL A 84 -8.79 11.81 -0.76
CA VAL A 84 -8.59 10.68 0.15
C VAL A 84 -9.86 10.41 0.96
N GLY A 85 -10.00 9.21 1.49
CA GLY A 85 -11.17 8.80 2.26
C GLY A 85 -10.84 7.73 3.28
N MET A 86 -11.65 7.67 4.35
CA MET A 86 -11.50 6.62 5.35
C MET A 86 -12.02 5.31 4.77
N ASN A 87 -11.15 4.31 4.68
CA ASN A 87 -11.46 2.98 4.15
C ASN A 87 -11.01 1.89 5.15
N HIS A 88 -11.12 0.63 4.77
CA HIS A 88 -10.74 -0.52 5.60
C HIS A 88 -9.23 -0.62 5.91
N MET A 89 -8.39 0.21 5.29
CA MET A 89 -6.96 0.36 5.60
C MET A 89 -6.68 1.48 6.61
N GLY A 90 -7.72 2.10 7.19
CA GLY A 90 -7.61 3.18 8.15
C GLY A 90 -6.80 2.88 9.42
N ASP A 91 -6.54 1.61 9.73
CA ASP A 91 -5.86 1.10 10.94
C ASP A 91 -4.60 0.24 10.64
N MET A 92 -4.24 0.09 9.36
CA MET A 92 -3.39 -0.94 8.71
C MET A 92 -2.53 -1.92 9.54
N GLY A 93 -2.77 -3.21 9.30
CA GLY A 93 -1.77 -4.29 9.25
C GLY A 93 -2.33 -5.49 8.45
N SER A 94 -1.57 -6.04 7.49
CA SER A 94 -1.90 -7.30 6.80
C SER A 94 -0.68 -7.87 6.04
N CYS A 95 -0.78 -9.15 5.64
CA CYS A 95 0.24 -9.94 4.93
C CYS A 95 0.86 -9.21 3.73
N GLY A 96 2.20 -9.07 3.72
CA GLY A 96 2.99 -8.43 2.66
C GLY A 96 3.13 -9.26 1.38
N SER A 97 2.01 -9.75 0.85
CA SER A 97 1.93 -10.62 -0.34
C SER A 97 1.55 -9.89 -1.63
N CYS A 98 1.68 -8.55 -1.65
CA CYS A 98 1.37 -7.72 -2.81
C CYS A 98 2.12 -8.15 -4.09
N TRP A 99 3.36 -8.62 -3.93
CA TRP A 99 4.18 -9.20 -4.99
C TRP A 99 3.48 -10.40 -5.68
N ALA A 100 2.83 -11.27 -4.91
CA ALA A 100 2.12 -12.43 -5.45
C ALA A 100 0.89 -12.00 -6.26
N PHE A 101 0.12 -11.04 -5.75
CA PHE A 101 -1.05 -10.48 -6.46
C PHE A 101 -0.66 -9.74 -7.74
N SER A 102 0.45 -9.01 -7.72
CA SER A 102 0.99 -8.35 -8.91
C SER A 102 1.39 -9.39 -9.96
N ALA A 103 2.09 -10.46 -9.57
CA ALA A 103 2.52 -11.52 -10.47
C ALA A 103 1.33 -12.28 -11.09
N VAL A 104 0.37 -12.76 -10.26
CA VAL A 104 -0.81 -13.48 -10.79
C VAL A 104 -1.63 -12.59 -11.72
N GLY A 105 -1.80 -11.30 -11.39
CA GLY A 105 -2.56 -10.37 -12.22
C GLY A 105 -1.96 -10.16 -13.62
N ALA A 106 -0.62 -10.11 -13.73
CA ALA A 106 0.04 -10.03 -15.03
C ALA A 106 -0.13 -11.34 -15.82
N LEU A 107 0.01 -12.49 -15.16
CA LEU A 107 -0.15 -13.79 -15.81
C LEU A 107 -1.61 -14.07 -16.23
N GLU A 108 -2.59 -13.63 -15.45
CA GLU A 108 -4.03 -13.65 -15.80
C GLU A 108 -4.30 -12.88 -17.10
N GLY A 109 -3.65 -11.71 -17.25
CA GLY A 109 -3.69 -10.91 -18.47
C GLY A 109 -3.19 -11.71 -19.68
N GLN A 110 -2.03 -12.35 -19.55
CA GLN A 110 -1.47 -13.20 -20.61
C GLN A 110 -2.34 -14.42 -20.92
N LEU A 111 -2.92 -15.05 -19.88
CA LEU A 111 -3.82 -16.19 -20.04
C LEU A 111 -5.05 -15.80 -20.85
N LYS A 112 -5.65 -14.66 -20.53
CA LYS A 112 -6.78 -14.13 -21.28
C LYS A 112 -6.41 -13.82 -22.73
N LEU A 113 -5.24 -13.21 -22.97
CA LEU A 113 -4.79 -12.87 -24.32
C LEU A 113 -4.50 -14.13 -25.17
N LYS A 114 -3.87 -15.17 -24.59
CA LYS A 114 -3.49 -16.39 -25.32
C LYS A 114 -4.65 -17.36 -25.52
N THR A 115 -5.56 -17.48 -24.54
CA THR A 115 -6.60 -18.52 -24.53
C THR A 115 -8.02 -17.99 -24.72
N GLY A 116 -8.22 -16.67 -24.58
CA GLY A 116 -9.54 -16.05 -24.54
C GLY A 116 -10.30 -16.25 -23.23
N LYS A 117 -9.76 -16.99 -22.25
CA LYS A 117 -10.42 -17.26 -20.95
C LYS A 117 -9.72 -16.48 -19.84
N LEU A 118 -10.51 -15.78 -19.03
CA LEU A 118 -10.00 -15.13 -17.82
C LEU A 118 -10.26 -16.08 -16.66
N VAL A 119 -9.19 -16.52 -16.00
CA VAL A 119 -9.24 -17.43 -14.85
C VAL A 119 -8.40 -16.79 -13.75
N SER A 120 -8.97 -16.61 -12.56
CA SER A 120 -8.21 -16.12 -11.41
C SER A 120 -7.18 -17.15 -10.97
N LEU A 121 -5.93 -16.72 -10.82
CA LEU A 121 -4.81 -17.59 -10.44
C LEU A 121 -4.48 -17.42 -8.95
N SER A 122 -3.96 -18.48 -8.33
CA SER A 122 -3.78 -18.52 -6.88
C SER A 122 -2.56 -17.70 -6.42
N ALA A 123 -2.81 -16.59 -5.74
CA ALA A 123 -1.74 -15.86 -5.05
C ALA A 123 -1.17 -16.68 -3.88
N GLN A 124 -2.01 -17.49 -3.21
CA GLN A 124 -1.59 -18.34 -2.10
C GLN A 124 -0.58 -19.41 -2.52
N ASN A 125 -0.75 -19.98 -3.72
CA ASN A 125 0.21 -20.91 -4.28
C ASN A 125 1.60 -20.26 -4.36
N LEU A 126 1.71 -18.99 -4.73
CA LEU A 126 3.00 -18.28 -4.73
C LEU A 126 3.51 -18.04 -3.32
N VAL A 127 2.65 -17.55 -2.41
CA VAL A 127 3.00 -17.29 -1.00
C VAL A 127 3.61 -18.53 -0.35
N ASP A 128 3.01 -19.70 -0.54
CA ASP A 128 3.42 -20.93 0.14
C ASP A 128 4.55 -21.69 -0.58
N CYS A 129 4.65 -21.58 -1.90
CA CYS A 129 5.53 -22.44 -2.72
C CYS A 129 6.75 -21.73 -3.32
N SER A 130 6.71 -20.41 -3.51
CA SER A 130 7.85 -19.65 -4.04
C SER A 130 8.84 -19.28 -2.93
N THR A 131 9.31 -20.26 -2.16
CA THR A 131 9.97 -20.05 -0.87
C THR A 131 11.29 -19.29 -0.90
N GLU A 132 11.68 -18.76 0.27
CA GLU A 132 12.90 -17.97 0.47
C GLU A 132 14.16 -18.76 0.07
N GLU A 133 14.22 -20.04 0.45
CA GLU A 133 15.38 -20.90 0.21
C GLU A 133 15.68 -21.11 -1.28
N LYS A 134 14.65 -21.08 -2.14
CA LYS A 134 14.80 -21.39 -3.57
C LYS A 134 14.70 -20.17 -4.48
N TYR A 135 13.79 -19.24 -4.18
CA TYR A 135 13.47 -18.08 -5.03
C TYR A 135 13.55 -16.74 -4.28
N GLY A 136 13.80 -16.73 -2.97
CA GLY A 136 13.95 -15.48 -2.22
C GLY A 136 12.65 -14.80 -1.76
N ASN A 137 11.46 -15.33 -2.07
CA ASN A 137 10.21 -14.76 -1.54
C ASN A 137 9.88 -15.32 -0.15
N LYS A 138 9.43 -14.44 0.75
CA LYS A 138 9.20 -14.73 2.17
C LYS A 138 7.71 -14.78 2.51
N GLY A 139 6.88 -15.21 1.54
CA GLY A 139 5.43 -15.25 1.71
C GLY A 139 4.86 -13.88 2.11
N CYS A 140 4.27 -13.80 3.30
CA CYS A 140 3.76 -12.57 3.91
C CYS A 140 4.85 -11.59 4.36
N GLY A 141 6.11 -12.01 4.44
CA GLY A 141 7.26 -11.17 4.74
C GLY A 141 7.78 -10.35 3.55
N GLY A 142 7.15 -10.46 2.37
CA GLY A 142 7.56 -9.78 1.15
C GLY A 142 8.15 -10.72 0.10
N GLY A 143 8.33 -10.19 -1.11
CA GLY A 143 8.82 -10.95 -2.26
C GLY A 143 8.83 -10.07 -3.51
N PHE A 144 9.16 -10.69 -4.65
CA PHE A 144 9.29 -10.02 -5.93
C PHE A 144 8.62 -10.80 -7.06
N MET A 145 8.09 -10.08 -8.05
CA MET A 145 7.27 -10.66 -9.11
C MET A 145 8.07 -11.54 -10.06
N THR A 146 9.32 -11.19 -10.37
CA THR A 146 10.19 -11.99 -11.25
C THR A 146 10.52 -13.35 -10.64
N GLU A 147 10.80 -13.38 -9.34
CA GLU A 147 11.02 -14.63 -8.59
C GLU A 147 9.77 -15.52 -8.58
N ALA A 148 8.59 -14.89 -8.45
CA ALA A 148 7.32 -15.60 -8.58
C ALA A 148 7.15 -16.19 -9.99
N PHE A 149 7.47 -15.44 -11.05
CA PHE A 149 7.44 -15.95 -12.42
C PHE A 149 8.43 -17.09 -12.63
N GLN A 150 9.63 -16.99 -12.06
CA GLN A 150 10.63 -18.06 -12.12
C GLN A 150 10.13 -19.33 -11.44
N TYR A 151 9.47 -19.21 -10.28
CA TYR A 151 8.80 -20.34 -9.64
C TYR A 151 7.78 -21.00 -10.59
N ILE A 152 6.91 -20.24 -11.23
CA ILE A 152 5.86 -20.80 -12.11
C ILE A 152 6.49 -21.54 -13.31
N ILE A 153 7.59 -21.01 -13.86
CA ILE A 153 8.37 -21.63 -14.93
C ILE A 153 8.93 -22.98 -14.47
N ASP A 154 9.68 -22.97 -13.37
CA ASP A 154 10.36 -24.15 -12.83
C ASP A 154 9.36 -25.23 -12.36
N ASN A 155 8.24 -24.80 -11.79
CA ASN A 155 7.18 -25.67 -11.28
C ASN A 155 6.34 -26.29 -12.42
N GLY A 156 6.40 -25.71 -13.63
CA GLY A 156 5.59 -26.14 -14.76
C GLY A 156 4.12 -25.76 -14.63
N GLY A 157 3.80 -24.73 -13.83
CA GLY A 157 2.46 -24.20 -13.69
C GLY A 157 2.13 -23.54 -12.35
N ILE A 158 0.90 -23.02 -12.29
CA ILE A 158 0.27 -22.42 -11.11
C ILE A 158 -1.21 -22.84 -11.06
N ASP A 159 -1.73 -23.03 -9.86
CA ASP A 159 -3.13 -23.40 -9.61
C ASP A 159 -4.08 -22.20 -9.76
N SER A 160 -5.38 -22.49 -9.92
CA SER A 160 -6.43 -21.46 -9.86
C SER A 160 -6.69 -20.99 -8.44
N GLU A 161 -7.19 -19.76 -8.28
CA GLU A 161 -7.68 -19.25 -6.98
C GLU A 161 -8.78 -20.16 -6.40
N ALA A 162 -9.64 -20.73 -7.26
CA ALA A 162 -10.73 -21.61 -6.82
C ALA A 162 -10.24 -22.93 -6.22
N SER A 163 -9.11 -23.47 -6.70
CA SER A 163 -8.50 -24.71 -6.21
C SER A 163 -7.54 -24.50 -5.05
N TYR A 164 -6.94 -23.32 -4.95
CA TYR A 164 -6.00 -22.96 -3.89
C TYR A 164 -6.29 -21.53 -3.41
N PRO A 165 -7.30 -21.34 -2.53
CA PRO A 165 -7.76 -20.02 -2.13
C PRO A 165 -6.78 -19.25 -1.25
N TYR A 166 -6.81 -17.93 -1.36
CA TYR A 166 -6.02 -17.02 -0.54
C TYR A 166 -6.46 -16.95 0.91
N LYS A 167 -5.49 -17.04 1.84
CA LYS A 167 -5.69 -17.06 3.28
C LYS A 167 -4.95 -15.97 4.04
N ALA A 168 -4.16 -15.15 3.35
CA ALA A 168 -3.40 -14.05 3.94
C ALA A 168 -2.45 -14.47 5.09
N MET A 169 -1.89 -15.68 4.98
CA MET A 169 -0.92 -16.22 5.93
C MET A 169 0.02 -17.19 5.23
N ASP A 170 1.18 -17.43 5.83
CA ASP A 170 2.14 -18.42 5.35
C ASP A 170 1.70 -19.82 5.76
N GLU A 171 1.46 -20.69 4.78
CA GLU A 171 1.16 -22.10 5.00
C GLU A 171 2.20 -23.00 4.31
N LYS A 172 2.00 -24.30 4.43
CA LYS A 172 2.79 -25.28 3.69
C LYS A 172 2.37 -25.25 2.21
N CYS A 173 3.32 -25.36 1.29
CA CYS A 173 3.01 -25.50 -0.13
C CYS A 173 2.10 -26.71 -0.42
N HIS A 174 0.98 -26.46 -1.10
CA HIS A 174 -0.04 -27.45 -1.48
C HIS A 174 -0.35 -27.48 -2.99
N TYR A 175 0.59 -27.06 -3.85
CA TYR A 175 0.41 -27.12 -5.31
C TYR A 175 0.02 -28.52 -5.80
N ASP A 176 -1.02 -28.60 -6.65
CA ASP A 176 -1.46 -29.85 -7.29
C ASP A 176 -1.51 -29.70 -8.82
N PRO A 177 -0.65 -30.41 -9.58
CA PRO A 177 -0.66 -30.37 -11.04
C PRO A 177 -2.02 -30.64 -11.71
N LYS A 178 -2.95 -31.32 -11.03
CA LYS A 178 -4.32 -31.56 -11.53
C LYS A 178 -5.16 -30.29 -11.57
N ASN A 179 -4.84 -29.31 -10.73
CA ASN A 179 -5.55 -28.04 -10.58
C ASN A 179 -4.87 -26.88 -11.32
N ARG A 180 -3.81 -27.19 -12.07
CA ARG A 180 -3.04 -26.22 -12.84
C ARG A 180 -3.95 -25.45 -13.80
N ALA A 181 -3.96 -24.13 -13.65
CA ALA A 181 -4.77 -23.22 -14.44
C ALA A 181 -3.96 -22.44 -15.48
N ALA A 182 -2.67 -22.23 -15.24
CA ALA A 182 -1.77 -21.56 -16.19
C ALA A 182 -0.33 -22.10 -16.09
N THR A 183 0.47 -21.76 -17.10
CA THR A 183 1.92 -21.98 -17.17
C THR A 183 2.61 -20.67 -17.50
N CYS A 184 3.89 -20.55 -17.15
CA CYS A 184 4.74 -19.45 -17.57
C CYS A 184 5.93 -20.03 -18.34
N SER A 185 6.29 -19.44 -19.47
CA SER A 185 7.40 -19.89 -20.30
C SER A 185 8.66 -19.04 -20.07
N ARG A 186 8.48 -17.73 -19.88
CA ARG A 186 9.52 -16.74 -19.57
C ARG A 186 8.88 -15.48 -18.99
N TYR A 187 9.71 -14.57 -18.48
CA TYR A 187 9.32 -13.20 -18.18
C TYR A 187 10.30 -12.21 -18.80
N ILE A 188 9.86 -10.96 -18.92
CA ILE A 188 10.64 -9.85 -19.47
C ILE A 188 10.63 -8.72 -18.46
N GLU A 189 11.81 -8.22 -18.11
CA GLU A 189 12.01 -7.00 -17.34
C GLU A 189 12.17 -5.81 -18.28
N LEU A 190 11.56 -4.69 -17.94
CA LEU A 190 11.70 -3.45 -18.70
C LEU A 190 12.88 -2.62 -18.16
N PRO A 191 13.42 -1.69 -18.98
CA PRO A 191 14.46 -0.77 -18.52
C PRO A 191 14.03 0.04 -17.30
N PHE A 192 14.92 0.18 -16.32
CA PHE A 192 14.66 0.92 -15.09
C PHE A 192 14.27 2.38 -15.37
N GLY A 193 13.14 2.81 -14.81
CA GLY A 193 12.67 4.20 -14.84
C GLY A 193 12.13 4.66 -16.19
N ASP A 194 11.99 3.77 -17.17
CA ASP A 194 11.53 4.11 -18.52
C ASP A 194 10.00 4.00 -18.63
N GLU A 195 9.32 5.13 -18.39
CA GLU A 195 7.86 5.23 -18.50
C GLU A 195 7.35 5.00 -19.94
N GLU A 196 8.15 5.29 -20.97
CA GLU A 196 7.74 5.03 -22.36
C GLU A 196 7.86 3.55 -22.72
N ALA A 197 8.89 2.85 -22.25
CA ALA A 197 8.98 1.39 -22.37
C ALA A 197 7.82 0.70 -21.63
N LEU A 198 7.47 1.18 -20.43
CA LEU A 198 6.29 0.69 -19.70
C LEU A 198 5.00 0.92 -20.50
N LYS A 199 4.85 2.09 -21.11
CA LYS A 199 3.67 2.43 -21.92
C LYS A 199 3.52 1.52 -23.13
N GLU A 200 4.63 1.29 -23.84
CA GLU A 200 4.67 0.38 -24.99
C GLU A 200 4.32 -1.04 -24.57
N ALA A 201 4.90 -1.53 -23.46
CA ALA A 201 4.62 -2.87 -22.95
C ALA A 201 3.13 -3.02 -22.57
N VAL A 202 2.57 -2.06 -21.83
CA VAL A 202 1.14 -2.08 -21.47
C VAL A 202 0.24 -2.09 -22.71
N ALA A 203 0.59 -1.30 -23.73
CA ALA A 203 -0.19 -1.20 -24.96
C ALA A 203 -0.12 -2.47 -25.84
N THR A 204 1.04 -3.11 -25.92
CA THR A 204 1.32 -4.16 -26.91
C THR A 204 1.38 -5.56 -26.32
N LYS A 205 1.63 -5.69 -25.01
CA LYS A 205 1.78 -6.97 -24.31
C LYS A 205 0.67 -7.22 -23.30
N GLY A 206 0.02 -6.17 -22.78
CA GLY A 206 -1.03 -6.26 -21.76
C GLY A 206 -0.53 -5.85 -20.37
N PRO A 207 -1.22 -6.23 -19.29
CA PRO A 207 -0.89 -5.77 -17.94
C PRO A 207 0.55 -6.10 -17.51
N VAL A 208 1.19 -5.15 -16.83
CA VAL A 208 2.60 -5.22 -16.39
C VAL A 208 2.66 -5.13 -14.87
N SER A 209 3.38 -6.06 -14.23
CA SER A 209 3.69 -6.02 -12.81
C SER A 209 4.70 -4.91 -12.53
N VAL A 210 4.42 -4.07 -11.54
CA VAL A 210 5.32 -2.97 -11.15
C VAL A 210 5.49 -2.88 -9.64
N GLY A 211 6.63 -2.38 -9.20
CA GLY A 211 6.83 -1.90 -7.82
C GLY A 211 6.54 -0.40 -7.72
N ILE A 212 5.95 0.03 -6.61
CA ILE A 212 5.78 1.45 -6.25
C ILE A 212 6.15 1.72 -4.80
N ASP A 213 6.46 2.97 -4.49
CA ASP A 213 6.48 3.48 -3.11
C ASP A 213 5.04 3.75 -2.65
N ALA A 214 4.56 2.94 -1.71
CA ALA A 214 3.25 3.09 -1.12
C ALA A 214 3.33 3.54 0.35
N SER A 215 4.46 4.08 0.82
CA SER A 215 4.68 4.37 2.26
C SER A 215 3.81 5.50 2.85
N HIS A 216 3.08 6.22 2.00
CA HIS A 216 2.41 7.47 2.35
C HIS A 216 0.95 7.27 2.75
N SER A 217 0.50 7.98 3.79
CA SER A 217 -0.92 8.00 4.21
C SER A 217 -1.87 8.41 3.07
N SER A 218 -1.41 9.30 2.19
CA SER A 218 -2.14 9.71 0.98
C SER A 218 -2.43 8.53 0.04
N PHE A 219 -1.52 7.55 -0.04
CA PHE A 219 -1.69 6.35 -0.85
C PHE A 219 -2.70 5.40 -0.20
N PHE A 220 -2.51 5.03 1.08
CA PHE A 220 -3.39 4.09 1.78
C PHE A 220 -4.86 4.54 1.80
N LEU A 221 -5.05 5.86 1.84
CA LEU A 221 -6.35 6.50 1.95
C LEU A 221 -6.84 7.05 0.60
N TYR A 222 -6.12 6.82 -0.51
CA TYR A 222 -6.54 7.28 -1.83
C TYR A 222 -7.99 6.85 -2.12
N GLN A 223 -8.77 7.78 -2.67
CA GLN A 223 -10.17 7.55 -3.04
C GLN A 223 -10.40 7.74 -4.54
N SER A 224 -10.01 8.88 -5.11
CA SER A 224 -10.26 9.19 -6.52
C SER A 224 -9.36 10.29 -7.07
N GLY A 225 -9.35 10.49 -8.39
CA GLY A 225 -8.53 11.50 -9.08
C GLY A 225 -7.17 10.97 -9.54
N VAL A 226 -6.23 11.84 -9.90
CA VAL A 226 -4.86 11.45 -10.27
C VAL A 226 -3.94 11.68 -9.09
N TYR A 227 -3.45 10.58 -8.50
CA TYR A 227 -2.53 10.55 -7.37
C TYR A 227 -1.16 11.09 -7.78
N ASP A 228 -0.72 12.12 -7.06
CA ASP A 228 0.51 12.88 -7.31
C ASP A 228 1.02 13.46 -5.97
N ASP A 229 1.63 12.61 -5.15
CA ASP A 229 2.21 13.01 -3.86
C ASP A 229 3.70 13.37 -4.03
N PRO A 230 4.11 14.64 -3.83
CA PRO A 230 5.51 15.04 -4.01
C PRO A 230 6.48 14.38 -3.01
N SER A 231 5.96 13.71 -1.98
CA SER A 231 6.75 12.97 -0.99
C SER A 231 7.16 11.59 -1.48
N CYS A 232 6.54 11.08 -2.55
CA CYS A 232 6.88 9.78 -3.13
C CYS A 232 8.35 9.69 -3.51
N THR A 233 8.92 8.52 -3.25
CA THR A 233 10.30 8.19 -3.64
C THR A 233 10.32 7.08 -4.68
N GLU A 234 11.51 6.76 -5.22
CA GLU A 234 11.72 5.56 -6.06
C GLU A 234 12.08 4.32 -5.22
N ASN A 235 12.02 4.41 -3.88
CA ASN A 235 12.24 3.25 -3.00
C ASN A 235 10.95 2.44 -2.87
N VAL A 236 10.73 1.59 -3.87
CA VAL A 236 9.51 0.78 -3.96
C VAL A 236 9.39 -0.23 -2.82
N ASN A 237 8.15 -0.45 -2.35
CA ASN A 237 7.83 -1.36 -1.25
C ASN A 237 6.49 -2.11 -1.46
N HIS A 238 5.77 -1.82 -2.54
CA HIS A 238 4.47 -2.41 -2.81
C HIS A 238 4.34 -2.84 -4.27
N GLY A 239 4.00 -4.11 -4.49
CA GLY A 239 3.76 -4.67 -5.82
C GLY A 239 2.32 -4.44 -6.27
N VAL A 240 2.14 -3.85 -7.45
CA VAL A 240 0.84 -3.55 -8.06
C VAL A 240 0.86 -3.90 -9.55
N LEU A 241 -0.28 -3.75 -10.22
CA LEU A 241 -0.42 -4.10 -11.64
C LEU A 241 -0.87 -2.88 -12.46
N VAL A 242 -0.06 -2.46 -13.43
CA VAL A 242 -0.48 -1.45 -14.41
C VAL A 242 -1.30 -2.16 -15.49
N VAL A 243 -2.57 -1.77 -15.63
CA VAL A 243 -3.52 -2.38 -16.57
C VAL A 243 -3.90 -1.48 -17.73
N GLY A 244 -3.41 -0.24 -17.72
CA GLY A 244 -3.70 0.76 -18.74
C GLY A 244 -3.12 2.11 -18.39
N TYR A 245 -3.40 3.11 -19.22
CA TYR A 245 -2.98 4.49 -19.02
C TYR A 245 -3.94 5.43 -19.74
N GLY A 246 -3.92 6.71 -19.38
CA GLY A 246 -4.76 7.72 -20.01
C GLY A 246 -4.41 9.13 -19.58
N THR A 247 -5.37 10.03 -19.73
CA THR A 247 -5.30 11.43 -19.32
C THR A 247 -6.65 11.82 -18.72
N LEU A 248 -6.64 12.47 -17.55
CA LEU A 248 -7.83 13.00 -16.89
C LEU A 248 -7.58 14.47 -16.56
N ASP A 249 -8.46 15.36 -17.03
CA ASP A 249 -8.38 16.80 -16.77
C ASP A 249 -6.98 17.41 -17.07
N GLY A 250 -6.36 16.93 -18.15
CA GLY A 250 -5.02 17.36 -18.58
C GLY A 250 -3.85 16.70 -17.83
N LYS A 251 -4.11 15.81 -16.87
CA LYS A 251 -3.08 15.04 -16.15
C LYS A 251 -2.98 13.61 -16.69
N ASP A 252 -1.79 13.25 -17.15
CA ASP A 252 -1.46 11.90 -17.58
C ASP A 252 -1.41 10.94 -16.39
N TYR A 253 -1.97 9.74 -16.56
CA TYR A 253 -1.98 8.72 -15.51
C TYR A 253 -1.70 7.30 -16.00
N TRP A 254 -1.21 6.48 -15.08
CA TRP A 254 -1.23 5.02 -15.08
C TRP A 254 -2.48 4.52 -14.39
N LEU A 255 -3.22 3.59 -14.99
CA LEU A 255 -4.32 2.88 -14.34
C LEU A 255 -3.76 1.65 -13.63
N VAL A 256 -3.77 1.70 -12.31
CA VAL A 256 -3.10 0.72 -11.45
C VAL A 256 -4.15 -0.06 -10.67
N LYS A 257 -4.14 -1.39 -10.80
CA LYS A 257 -4.93 -2.31 -9.96
C LYS A 257 -4.16 -2.59 -8.68
N ASN A 258 -4.80 -2.33 -7.54
CA ASN A 258 -4.25 -2.67 -6.23
C ASN A 258 -4.82 -4.03 -5.74
N SER A 259 -4.23 -4.58 -4.67
CA SER A 259 -4.62 -5.85 -4.07
C SER A 259 -5.34 -5.71 -2.72
N TRP A 260 -5.83 -4.51 -2.39
CA TRP A 260 -6.56 -4.21 -1.15
C TRP A 260 -8.09 -4.22 -1.33
N GLY A 261 -8.59 -5.03 -2.26
CA GLY A 261 -10.03 -5.18 -2.49
C GLY A 261 -10.73 -3.95 -3.08
N LEU A 262 -12.04 -4.07 -3.30
CA LEU A 262 -12.84 -3.09 -4.05
C LEU A 262 -13.14 -1.80 -3.27
N HIS A 263 -12.97 -1.82 -1.95
CA HIS A 263 -13.21 -0.65 -1.09
C HIS A 263 -11.99 0.28 -0.97
N PHE A 264 -10.88 -0.06 -1.61
CA PHE A 264 -9.75 0.84 -1.80
C PHE A 264 -9.93 1.67 -3.07
N GLY A 265 -9.63 2.97 -3.02
CA GLY A 265 -9.59 3.81 -4.21
C GLY A 265 -10.87 3.81 -5.03
N ASP A 266 -10.68 3.79 -6.35
CA ASP A 266 -11.73 3.77 -7.35
C ASP A 266 -12.02 2.30 -7.73
N GLN A 267 -12.86 1.63 -6.92
CA GLN A 267 -13.21 0.21 -7.10
C GLN A 267 -12.00 -0.75 -7.10
N GLY A 268 -11.02 -0.51 -6.22
CA GLY A 268 -9.77 -1.28 -6.12
C GLY A 268 -8.64 -0.76 -7.00
N TYR A 269 -8.86 0.33 -7.75
CA TYR A 269 -7.87 0.94 -8.62
C TYR A 269 -7.41 2.31 -8.11
N ILE A 270 -6.22 2.70 -8.54
CA ILE A 270 -5.66 4.04 -8.38
C ILE A 270 -5.14 4.53 -9.72
N ARG A 271 -5.36 5.82 -10.01
CA ARG A 271 -4.72 6.50 -11.14
C ARG A 271 -3.49 7.22 -10.62
N MET A 272 -2.30 6.75 -10.95
CA MET A 272 -1.04 7.36 -10.50
C MET A 272 -0.48 8.27 -11.59
N ALA A 273 0.13 9.39 -11.22
CA ALA A 273 0.73 10.32 -12.18
C ALA A 273 1.71 9.60 -13.13
N ARG A 274 1.56 9.87 -14.43
CA ARG A 274 2.42 9.35 -15.50
C ARG A 274 3.16 10.50 -16.16
N ASN A 275 4.34 10.22 -16.70
CA ASN A 275 5.26 11.20 -17.30
C ASN A 275 5.64 12.31 -16.32
N ASN A 276 5.78 11.92 -15.05
CA ASN A 276 6.02 12.82 -13.93
C ASN A 276 7.25 12.37 -13.14
N LYS A 277 8.37 12.20 -13.86
CA LYS A 277 9.67 11.81 -13.31
C LYS A 277 9.60 10.47 -12.57
N ASN A 278 9.02 9.44 -13.19
CA ASN A 278 8.93 8.10 -12.61
C ASN A 278 8.28 8.13 -11.21
N HIS A 279 7.12 8.80 -11.11
CA HIS A 279 6.43 9.05 -9.84
C HIS A 279 6.25 7.78 -9.02
N CYS A 280 6.64 7.82 -7.74
CA CYS A 280 6.67 6.69 -6.80
C CYS A 280 7.47 5.46 -7.30
N GLY A 281 8.40 5.64 -8.25
CA GLY A 281 9.19 4.54 -8.82
C GLY A 281 8.41 3.58 -9.72
N ILE A 282 7.24 3.98 -10.24
CA ILE A 282 6.33 3.08 -10.96
C ILE A 282 6.95 2.36 -12.18
N ALA A 283 7.95 2.96 -12.81
CA ALA A 283 8.71 2.38 -13.92
C ALA A 283 10.06 1.79 -13.49
N SER A 284 10.44 1.82 -12.20
CA SER A 284 11.74 1.35 -11.71
C SER A 284 11.88 -0.17 -11.82
N TYR A 285 10.84 -0.92 -11.48
CA TYR A 285 10.86 -2.39 -11.47
C TYR A 285 9.63 -2.96 -12.16
N CYS A 286 9.68 -3.02 -13.49
CA CYS A 286 8.58 -3.49 -14.31
C CYS A 286 8.89 -4.84 -14.92
N SER A 287 7.95 -5.77 -14.86
CA SER A 287 8.07 -7.05 -15.54
C SER A 287 6.71 -7.60 -15.99
N TYR A 288 6.72 -8.40 -17.04
CA TYR A 288 5.55 -9.16 -17.47
C TYR A 288 5.94 -10.59 -17.86
N PRO A 289 5.10 -11.60 -17.54
CA PRO A 289 5.33 -12.97 -17.95
C PRO A 289 4.84 -13.20 -19.40
N GLU A 290 5.17 -14.35 -19.96
CA GLU A 290 4.58 -14.88 -21.20
C GLU A 290 4.26 -16.37 -21.03
N ILE A 291 3.09 -16.78 -21.50
CA ILE A 291 2.64 -18.19 -21.52
C ILE A 291 3.17 -18.90 -22.76
#